data_AF-A0A933AZC4-F1
#
_entry.id   AF-A0A933AZC4-F1
#
_cell.length_a   1.000
_cell.length_b   1.000
_cell.length_c   1.000
_cell.angle_alpha   90.00
_cell.angle_beta   90.00
_cell.angle_gamma   90.00
#
_symmetry.space_group_name_H-M   'P 1'
#
loop_
_entity.id
_entity.type
_entity.pdbx_description
1 polymer ?
#
loop_
_entity_poly.entity_id
_entity_poly.type
_entity_poly.pdbx_seq_one_letter_code
_entity_poly.pdbx_strand_id
1 'polypeptide(L)'
;MFSRIGPNGEVLSLNQALEIGAGSGGKALAFAMNPISPHATTKQARSCESCHSNPRALGLGSEVPLMRERGWNVDLPFDRMVDEEGNQLQQTSHIGARAFTKREQERISKDNSCEGCHREMDSLTFWQQVIDANGLASTTKLHEDILNKIFNHVLPTDAKP
;
A
#
# COMPACT_ATOMS: atom_id res chain seq x y z
N MET A 1 5.96 -21.18 -8.63
CA MET A 1 6.74 -22.26 -7.99
C MET A 1 8.10 -21.74 -7.58
N PHE A 2 8.77 -22.40 -6.64
CA PHE A 2 10.05 -22.00 -6.06
C PHE A 2 10.68 -23.24 -5.40
N SER A 3 12.01 -23.37 -5.40
CA SER A 3 12.74 -24.12 -4.36
C SER A 3 14.00 -23.33 -4.06
N ARG A 4 14.55 -23.40 -2.84
CA ARG A 4 15.81 -22.75 -2.41
C ARG A 4 16.42 -23.50 -1.23
N ILE A 5 17.70 -23.83 -1.27
CA ILE A 5 18.37 -24.68 -0.27
C ILE A 5 19.78 -24.14 0.03
N GLY A 6 20.28 -24.26 1.24
CA GLY A 6 21.32 -23.40 1.82
C GLY A 6 22.83 -23.49 1.44
N PRO A 7 23.65 -22.94 2.36
CA PRO A 7 25.03 -22.50 2.13
C PRO A 7 26.12 -23.58 2.04
N ASN A 8 25.83 -24.87 2.26
CA ASN A 8 26.86 -25.93 2.26
C ASN A 8 26.67 -27.00 1.17
N GLY A 9 26.09 -26.62 0.03
CA GLY A 9 25.96 -27.46 -1.17
C GLY A 9 24.59 -28.10 -1.33
N GLU A 10 23.71 -27.82 -0.40
CA GLU A 10 22.32 -28.11 -0.52
C GLU A 10 21.64 -27.07 -1.50
N VAL A 11 20.82 -27.51 -2.46
CA VAL A 11 20.23 -26.78 -3.66
C VAL A 11 19.63 -25.31 -3.54
N LEU A 12 20.36 -24.18 -3.61
CA LEU A 12 19.86 -22.76 -3.46
C LEU A 12 18.71 -22.24 -4.31
N SER A 13 18.39 -22.86 -5.44
CA SER A 13 17.03 -22.85 -5.97
C SER A 13 16.82 -23.86 -7.08
N LEU A 14 15.65 -24.51 -7.18
CA LEU A 14 15.36 -25.36 -8.34
C LEU A 14 13.86 -25.50 -8.62
N ASN A 15 13.46 -25.26 -9.87
CA ASN A 15 12.07 -25.19 -10.35
C ASN A 15 11.24 -24.03 -9.76
N GLN A 16 11.84 -22.85 -9.78
CA GLN A 16 11.17 -21.57 -9.58
C GLN A 16 10.36 -21.18 -10.83
N ALA A 17 9.20 -20.56 -10.66
CA ALA A 17 8.45 -19.87 -11.72
C ALA A 17 7.46 -18.89 -11.09
N LEU A 18 7.57 -17.60 -11.37
CA LEU A 18 6.48 -16.65 -11.17
C LEU A 18 6.20 -16.01 -12.52
N GLU A 19 4.99 -16.17 -13.06
CA GLU A 19 4.61 -15.59 -14.35
C GLU A 19 3.22 -14.97 -14.29
N ILE A 20 3.12 -13.74 -14.81
CA ILE A 20 1.90 -12.95 -14.93
C ILE A 20 1.88 -12.23 -16.29
N GLY A 21 0.88 -12.56 -17.12
CA GLY A 21 0.49 -11.87 -18.35
C GLY A 21 -1.01 -12.09 -18.59
N ALA A 22 -1.80 -11.01 -18.55
CA ALA A 22 -3.27 -11.09 -18.63
C ALA A 22 -3.76 -11.15 -20.08
N GLY A 23 -4.57 -12.17 -20.39
CA GLY A 23 -5.39 -12.24 -21.60
C GLY A 23 -4.75 -12.94 -22.80
N SER A 24 -5.40 -14.01 -23.28
CA SER A 24 -5.17 -14.68 -24.58
C SER A 24 -3.93 -15.60 -24.76
N GLY A 25 -3.76 -16.61 -23.88
CA GLY A 25 -3.22 -17.91 -24.32
C GLY A 25 -1.87 -18.43 -23.77
N GLY A 26 -1.32 -17.90 -22.67
CA GLY A 26 -0.08 -18.38 -22.04
C GLY A 26 -0.19 -18.51 -20.51
N LYS A 27 0.60 -19.39 -19.88
CA LYS A 27 0.42 -20.00 -18.54
C LYS A 27 0.59 -19.02 -17.35
N ALA A 28 -0.09 -19.30 -16.23
CA ALA A 28 -0.07 -18.50 -14.98
C ALA A 28 0.54 -19.29 -13.82
N LEU A 29 1.42 -18.66 -13.02
CA LEU A 29 1.81 -19.16 -11.70
C LEU A 29 2.06 -17.99 -10.74
N ALA A 30 1.01 -17.58 -10.04
CA ALA A 30 1.09 -16.73 -8.86
C ALA A 30 0.83 -17.56 -7.60
N PHE A 31 1.35 -17.16 -6.44
CA PHE A 31 1.03 -17.89 -5.21
C PHE A 31 -0.37 -17.51 -4.71
N ALA A 32 -1.04 -18.50 -4.12
CA ALA A 32 -2.17 -18.25 -3.25
C ALA A 32 -1.63 -18.13 -1.82
N MET A 33 -1.26 -16.90 -1.43
CA MET A 33 -0.73 -16.61 -0.10
C MET A 33 -1.58 -15.54 0.54
N ASN A 34 -2.29 -15.90 1.61
CA ASN A 34 -2.94 -14.92 2.44
C ASN A 34 -1.97 -14.51 3.55
N PRO A 35 -1.60 -13.22 3.66
CA PRO A 35 -0.80 -12.75 4.78
C PRO A 35 -1.50 -13.12 6.09
N ILE A 36 -0.87 -13.98 6.89
CA ILE A 36 -1.39 -14.41 8.19
C ILE A 36 -1.15 -13.39 9.30
N SER A 37 -0.90 -12.12 8.96
CA SER A 37 -0.80 -11.05 9.96
C SER A 37 -2.17 -10.39 10.10
N PRO A 38 -3.08 -10.92 10.93
CA PRO A 38 -4.37 -10.29 11.16
C PRO A 38 -4.20 -8.94 11.83
N HIS A 39 -5.22 -8.11 11.66
CA HIS A 39 -5.42 -6.85 12.36
C HIS A 39 -5.43 -7.04 13.90
N ALA A 40 -4.88 -6.04 14.62
CA ALA A 40 -4.80 -5.90 16.07
C ALA A 40 -4.26 -7.12 16.87
N THR A 41 -2.97 -7.41 16.73
CA THR A 41 -2.25 -8.34 17.62
C THR A 41 -1.71 -7.67 18.89
N THR A 42 -1.88 -6.35 19.01
CA THR A 42 -1.36 -5.52 20.10
C THR A 42 -2.47 -4.71 20.76
N LYS A 43 -2.33 -4.40 22.05
CA LYS A 43 -3.32 -3.60 22.82
C LYS A 43 -3.42 -2.15 22.35
N GLN A 44 -2.31 -1.60 21.87
CA GLN A 44 -2.26 -0.25 21.32
C GLN A 44 -2.44 -0.31 19.81
N ALA A 45 -3.25 0.61 19.29
CA ALA A 45 -3.35 0.86 17.86
C ALA A 45 -2.00 1.38 17.35
N ARG A 46 -1.58 0.91 16.19
CA ARG A 46 -0.45 1.49 15.47
C ARG A 46 -0.82 2.88 14.97
N SER A 47 0.16 3.73 14.71
CA SER A 47 -0.09 5.01 14.05
C SER A 47 -0.70 4.79 12.67
N CYS A 48 -1.51 5.73 12.19
CA CYS A 48 -2.23 5.64 10.93
C CYS A 48 -1.27 5.35 9.75
N GLU A 49 -0.12 6.01 9.73
CA GLU A 49 0.89 5.89 8.68
C GLU A 49 1.52 4.51 8.64
N SER A 50 1.60 3.82 9.79
CA SER A 50 2.14 2.46 9.84
C SER A 50 1.43 1.50 8.88
N CYS A 51 0.18 1.80 8.50
CA CYS A 51 -0.58 1.05 7.52
C CYS A 51 -0.88 1.89 6.26
N HIS A 52 -1.32 3.13 6.41
CA HIS A 52 -1.76 3.98 5.29
C HIS A 52 -0.59 4.57 4.49
N SER A 53 0.64 4.53 5.00
CA SER A 53 1.89 4.89 4.30
C SER A 53 2.75 3.68 3.93
N ASN A 54 2.23 2.48 4.11
CA ASN A 54 3.02 1.27 3.94
C ASN A 54 2.58 0.55 2.65
N PRO A 55 3.41 0.55 1.60
CA PRO A 55 3.12 -0.16 0.35
C PRO A 55 2.79 -1.64 0.57
N ARG A 56 3.41 -2.29 1.57
CA ARG A 56 3.09 -3.69 1.90
C ARG A 56 1.68 -3.86 2.45
N ALA A 57 1.18 -2.90 3.23
CA ALA A 57 -0.18 -2.95 3.75
C ALA A 57 -1.24 -2.73 2.64
N LEU A 58 -0.87 -2.00 1.59
CA LEU A 58 -1.68 -1.83 0.38
C LEU A 58 -1.63 -3.05 -0.57
N GLY A 59 -0.80 -4.05 -0.27
CA GLY A 59 -0.59 -5.21 -1.13
C GLY A 59 0.41 -4.98 -2.27
N LEU A 60 1.12 -3.83 -2.30
CA LEU A 60 2.21 -3.56 -3.25
C LEU A 60 3.49 -4.33 -2.91
N GLY A 61 3.52 -4.99 -1.75
CA GLY A 61 4.60 -5.88 -1.34
C GLY A 61 5.94 -5.18 -1.12
N SER A 62 7.00 -5.99 -1.06
CA SER A 62 8.37 -5.52 -0.90
C SER A 62 8.96 -5.01 -2.22
N GLU A 63 10.06 -4.28 -2.18
CA GLU A 63 10.81 -3.94 -3.38
C GLU A 63 11.51 -5.18 -3.97
N VAL A 64 11.50 -5.34 -5.30
CA VAL A 64 12.22 -6.43 -5.99
C VAL A 64 13.72 -6.41 -5.71
N PRO A 65 14.42 -5.24 -5.73
CA PRO A 65 15.82 -5.15 -5.34
C PRO A 65 16.13 -5.82 -3.98
N LEU A 66 15.27 -5.61 -2.97
CA LEU A 66 15.45 -6.20 -1.64
C LEU A 66 15.40 -7.73 -1.66
N MET A 67 14.58 -8.32 -2.52
CA MET A 67 14.50 -9.78 -2.67
C MET A 67 15.74 -10.33 -3.39
N ARG A 68 16.21 -9.62 -4.42
CA ARG A 68 17.41 -9.99 -5.18
C ARG A 68 18.69 -9.91 -4.32
N GLU A 69 18.82 -8.87 -3.50
CA GLU A 69 19.91 -8.75 -2.50
C GLU A 69 19.97 -9.93 -1.53
N ARG A 70 18.81 -10.52 -1.22
CA ARG A 70 18.68 -11.68 -0.33
C ARG A 70 18.90 -13.02 -1.04
N GLY A 71 19.33 -12.99 -2.31
CA GLY A 71 19.63 -14.18 -3.11
C GLY A 71 18.39 -14.84 -3.72
N TRP A 72 17.28 -14.09 -3.88
CA TRP A 72 16.08 -14.58 -4.54
C TRP A 72 15.99 -14.06 -5.98
N ASN A 73 15.96 -14.96 -6.96
CA ASN A 73 15.79 -14.61 -8.36
C ASN A 73 14.30 -14.58 -8.72
N VAL A 74 13.64 -13.46 -8.43
CA VAL A 74 12.21 -13.23 -8.70
C VAL A 74 12.00 -11.89 -9.41
N ASP A 75 10.99 -11.84 -10.27
CA ASP A 75 10.57 -10.61 -10.96
C ASP A 75 9.40 -9.92 -10.24
N LEU A 76 8.73 -10.65 -9.36
CA LEU A 76 7.69 -10.14 -8.48
C LEU A 76 8.00 -10.59 -7.04
N PRO A 77 7.90 -9.70 -6.05
CA PRO A 77 8.01 -10.04 -4.64
C PRO A 77 6.90 -11.01 -4.21
N PHE A 78 7.23 -11.99 -3.36
CA PHE A 78 6.26 -12.97 -2.87
C PHE A 78 5.09 -12.37 -2.08
N ASP A 79 5.29 -11.17 -1.50
CA ASP A 79 4.28 -10.45 -0.72
C ASP A 79 3.52 -9.39 -1.55
N ARG A 80 3.78 -9.27 -2.85
CA ARG A 80 3.10 -8.31 -3.73
C ARG A 80 1.84 -8.93 -4.33
N MET A 81 0.68 -8.49 -3.86
CA MET A 81 -0.64 -8.97 -4.27
C MET A 81 -1.22 -8.21 -5.46
N VAL A 82 -0.84 -6.95 -5.65
CA VAL A 82 -1.41 -6.02 -6.64
C VAL A 82 -0.34 -5.09 -7.20
N ASP A 83 -0.56 -4.56 -8.40
CA ASP A 83 0.19 -3.41 -8.92
C ASP A 83 -0.49 -2.07 -8.60
N GLU A 84 0.20 -0.99 -8.95
CA GLU A 84 -0.23 0.39 -8.78
C GLU A 84 -1.46 0.73 -9.64
N GLU A 85 -1.70 -0.04 -10.70
CA GLU A 85 -2.89 0.04 -11.55
C GLU A 85 -4.10 -0.72 -10.98
N GLY A 86 -3.92 -1.48 -9.89
CA GLY A 86 -4.97 -2.27 -9.27
C GLY A 86 -5.19 -3.63 -9.93
N ASN A 87 -4.31 -4.08 -10.82
CA ASN A 87 -4.35 -5.42 -11.36
C ASN A 87 -3.83 -6.40 -10.31
N GLN A 88 -4.63 -7.42 -10.02
CA GLN A 88 -4.26 -8.45 -9.05
C GLN A 88 -3.20 -9.38 -9.64
N LEU A 89 -2.05 -9.44 -8.97
CA LEU A 89 -0.88 -10.21 -9.40
C LEU A 89 -0.81 -11.58 -8.71
N GLN A 90 -1.38 -11.70 -7.50
CA GLN A 90 -1.42 -12.94 -6.74
C GLN A 90 -2.80 -13.28 -6.22
N GLN A 91 -3.06 -14.57 -5.99
CA GLN A 91 -4.39 -15.05 -5.62
C GLN A 91 -4.56 -15.14 -4.10
N THR A 92 -5.81 -15.12 -3.67
CA THR A 92 -6.20 -15.40 -2.29
C THR A 92 -7.09 -16.64 -2.29
N SER A 93 -6.93 -17.48 -1.28
CA SER A 93 -7.76 -18.67 -1.09
C SER A 93 -9.07 -18.38 -0.35
N HIS A 94 -9.29 -17.15 0.14
CA HIS A 94 -10.48 -16.81 0.92
C HIS A 94 -11.59 -16.25 0.01
N ILE A 95 -12.81 -16.78 0.16
CA ILE A 95 -13.95 -16.36 -0.66
C ILE A 95 -14.27 -14.89 -0.38
N GLY A 96 -14.38 -14.10 -1.43
CA GLY A 96 -14.68 -12.66 -1.34
C GLY A 96 -13.47 -11.77 -1.05
N ALA A 97 -12.31 -12.34 -0.73
CA ALA A 97 -11.07 -11.57 -0.64
C ALA A 97 -10.57 -11.22 -2.05
N ARG A 98 -10.05 -10.01 -2.21
CA ARG A 98 -9.43 -9.51 -3.45
C ARG A 98 -8.38 -8.44 -3.14
N ALA A 99 -7.53 -8.15 -4.10
CA ALA A 99 -6.67 -6.97 -4.07
C ALA A 99 -7.48 -5.65 -4.11
N PHE A 100 -6.86 -4.57 -3.63
CA PHE A 100 -7.41 -3.22 -3.75
C PHE A 100 -7.34 -2.72 -5.19
N THR A 101 -8.42 -2.10 -5.66
CA THR A 101 -8.45 -1.36 -6.93
C THR A 101 -7.58 -0.11 -6.83
N LYS A 102 -7.12 0.43 -7.97
CA LYS A 102 -6.37 1.69 -8.02
C LYS A 102 -7.05 2.82 -7.23
N ARG A 103 -8.37 2.99 -7.42
CA ARG A 103 -9.16 4.01 -6.71
C ARG A 103 -9.12 3.82 -5.18
N GLU A 104 -9.16 2.58 -4.71
CA GLU A 104 -9.07 2.28 -3.27
C GLU A 104 -7.65 2.54 -2.75
N GLN A 105 -6.61 2.10 -3.49
CA GLN A 105 -5.21 2.36 -3.14
C GLN A 105 -4.93 3.87 -3.04
N GLU A 106 -5.40 4.67 -4.00
CA GLU A 106 -5.25 6.14 -3.99
C GLU A 106 -5.99 6.78 -2.82
N ARG A 107 -7.18 6.27 -2.46
CA ARG A 107 -7.93 6.79 -1.30
C ARG A 107 -7.22 6.50 0.02
N ILE A 108 -6.75 5.27 0.22
CA ILE A 108 -6.06 4.86 1.44
C ILE A 108 -4.72 5.61 1.58
N SER A 109 -3.98 5.78 0.48
CA SER A 109 -2.66 6.45 0.50
C SER A 109 -2.75 7.95 0.78
N LYS A 110 -3.90 8.58 0.52
CA LYS A 110 -4.15 10.00 0.79
C LYS A 110 -4.19 10.32 2.28
N ASP A 111 -4.48 9.34 3.15
CA ASP A 111 -4.58 9.59 4.59
C ASP A 111 -3.26 10.10 5.18
N ASN A 112 -2.11 9.75 4.60
CA ASN A 112 -0.81 10.30 5.05
C ASN A 112 -0.69 11.81 4.84
N SER A 113 -1.34 12.33 3.81
CA SER A 113 -1.35 13.77 3.53
C SER A 113 -2.10 14.53 4.62
N CYS A 114 -3.09 13.89 5.24
CA CYS A 114 -3.84 14.44 6.38
C CYS A 114 -2.98 14.42 7.65
N GLU A 115 -2.27 13.32 7.91
CA GLU A 115 -1.39 13.17 9.08
C GLU A 115 -0.19 14.14 9.09
N GLY A 116 0.20 14.68 7.93
CA GLY A 116 1.25 15.70 7.85
C GLY A 116 0.98 16.92 8.73
N CYS A 117 -0.27 17.37 8.80
CA CYS A 117 -0.68 18.48 9.67
C CYS A 117 -1.25 17.98 11.00
N HIS A 118 -2.01 16.88 11.00
CA HIS A 118 -2.69 16.38 12.21
C HIS A 118 -1.75 15.77 13.25
N ARG A 119 -0.50 15.45 12.90
CA ARG A 119 0.52 15.10 13.90
C ARG A 119 0.97 16.28 14.76
N GLU A 120 0.83 17.50 14.24
CA GLU A 120 1.30 18.71 14.89
C GLU A 120 0.19 19.39 15.72
N MET A 121 -0.90 18.68 16.07
CA MET A 121 -2.05 19.23 16.82
C MET A 121 -1.66 19.93 18.13
N ASP A 122 -0.56 19.53 18.75
CA ASP A 122 -0.05 20.13 19.99
C ASP A 122 0.89 21.33 19.75
N SER A 123 1.27 21.61 18.50
CA SER A 123 2.22 22.66 18.13
C SER A 123 1.50 23.97 17.76
N LEU A 124 1.32 24.84 18.75
CA LEU A 124 0.72 26.17 18.55
C LEU A 124 1.46 26.99 17.49
N THR A 125 2.78 26.90 17.45
CA THR A 125 3.61 27.61 16.47
C THR A 125 3.37 27.14 15.03
N PHE A 126 3.23 25.82 14.84
CA PHE A 126 2.91 25.26 13.52
C PHE A 126 1.51 25.69 13.07
N TRP A 127 0.50 25.58 13.93
CA TRP A 127 -0.87 25.96 13.57
C TRP A 127 -1.03 27.45 13.32
N GLN A 128 -0.31 28.31 14.04
CA GLN A 128 -0.31 29.74 13.74
C GLN A 128 0.21 30.00 12.33
N GLN A 129 1.31 29.35 11.92
CA GLN A 129 1.85 29.49 10.56
C GLN A 129 0.86 28.98 9.49
N VAL A 130 0.21 27.85 9.74
CA VAL A 130 -0.79 27.29 8.83
C VAL A 130 -1.99 28.24 8.67
N ILE A 131 -2.48 28.81 9.77
CA ILE A 131 -3.57 29.79 9.80
C ILE A 131 -3.16 31.09 9.09
N ASP A 132 -1.96 31.60 9.34
CA ASP A 132 -1.47 32.84 8.73
C ASP A 132 -1.34 32.70 7.21
N ALA A 133 -0.95 31.52 6.73
CA ALA A 133 -0.79 31.24 5.30
C ALA A 133 -2.11 30.90 4.58
N ASN A 134 -3.04 30.19 5.23
CA ASN A 134 -4.21 29.59 4.55
C ASN A 134 -5.57 30.03 5.10
N GLY A 135 -5.59 30.69 6.25
CA GLY A 135 -6.80 30.97 7.03
C GLY A 135 -7.20 29.80 7.95
N LEU A 136 -8.10 30.08 8.90
CA LEU A 136 -8.58 29.09 9.86
C LEU A 136 -9.62 28.15 9.24
N ALA A 137 -9.37 26.84 9.31
CA ALA A 137 -10.30 25.79 8.91
C ALA A 137 -11.41 25.56 9.96
N SER A 138 -12.30 26.54 10.15
CA SER A 138 -13.33 26.51 11.22
C SER A 138 -14.56 25.64 10.91
N THR A 139 -14.71 25.19 9.66
CA THR A 139 -15.80 24.30 9.23
C THR A 139 -15.26 23.23 8.27
N THR A 140 -15.97 22.11 8.11
CA THR A 140 -15.60 21.05 7.15
C THR A 140 -15.38 21.60 5.74
N LYS A 141 -16.25 22.51 5.28
CA LYS A 141 -16.13 23.12 3.95
C LYS A 141 -14.86 23.98 3.82
N LEU A 142 -14.56 24.79 4.83
CA LEU A 142 -13.32 25.60 4.82
C LEU A 142 -12.08 24.72 4.90
N HIS A 143 -12.14 23.61 5.64
CA HIS A 143 -11.09 22.62 5.70
C HIS A 143 -10.86 22.01 4.30
N GLU A 144 -11.91 21.54 3.62
CA GLU A 144 -11.85 21.03 2.24
C GLU A 144 -11.31 22.06 1.23
N ASP A 145 -11.76 23.32 1.31
CA ASP A 145 -11.31 24.40 0.43
C ASP A 145 -9.80 24.68 0.60
N ILE A 146 -9.30 24.64 1.84
CA ILE A 146 -7.87 24.79 2.13
C ILE A 146 -7.09 23.59 1.60
N LEU A 147 -7.57 22.36 1.82
CA LEU A 147 -6.92 21.14 1.31
C LEU A 147 -6.85 21.15 -0.23
N ASN A 148 -7.93 21.55 -0.92
CA ASN A 148 -7.97 21.64 -2.38
C ASN A 148 -6.95 22.66 -2.92
N LYS A 149 -6.73 23.77 -2.21
CA LYS A 149 -5.69 24.76 -2.53
C LYS A 149 -4.28 24.18 -2.33
N ILE A 150 -4.05 23.49 -1.21
CA ILE A 150 -2.73 22.95 -0.85
C ILE A 150 -2.32 21.81 -1.80
N PHE A 151 -3.25 20.91 -2.13
CA PHE A 151 -2.93 19.71 -2.92
C PHE A 151 -3.07 19.91 -4.44
N ASN A 152 -3.45 21.09 -4.93
CA ASN A 152 -3.64 21.39 -6.36
C ASN A 152 -4.43 20.29 -7.11
N HIS A 153 -5.39 19.67 -6.42
CA HIS A 153 -6.26 18.63 -6.97
C HIS A 153 -7.68 18.96 -6.56
N VAL A 154 -8.59 19.01 -7.54
CA VAL A 154 -10.01 18.87 -7.29
C VAL A 154 -10.20 17.44 -6.82
N LEU A 155 -10.30 17.21 -5.51
CA LEU A 155 -10.75 15.92 -4.99
C LEU A 155 -12.04 15.56 -5.75
N PRO A 156 -12.17 14.37 -6.35
CA PRO A 156 -13.33 14.04 -7.15
C PRO A 156 -14.59 14.24 -6.29
N THR A 157 -15.41 15.20 -6.68
CA THR A 157 -16.62 15.69 -5.99
C THR A 157 -17.76 14.66 -5.96
N ASP A 158 -17.46 13.41 -6.30
CA ASP A 158 -18.43 12.39 -6.66
C ASP A 158 -18.28 11.20 -5.69
N ALA A 159 -18.62 11.46 -4.44
CA ALA A 159 -18.97 10.43 -3.48
C ALA A 159 -20.36 10.79 -2.91
N LYS A 160 -21.40 10.34 -3.61
CA LYS A 160 -22.68 10.06 -2.93
C LYS A 160 -22.45 8.96 -1.88
N PRO A 161 -23.24 8.96 -0.79
CA PRO A 161 -23.07 8.07 0.36
C PRO A 161 -23.03 6.60 -0.03
#